data_AF-A0A3S4KE20-F1
#
_entry.id   AF-A0A3S4KE20-F1
#
_cell.length_a   1.000
_cell.length_b   1.000
_cell.length_c   1.000
_cell.angle_alpha   90.00
_cell.angle_beta   90.00
_cell.angle_gamma   90.00
#
_symmetry.space_group_name_H-M   'P 1'
#
loop_
_entity.id
_entity.type
_entity.pdbx_description
1 polymer ?
#
loop_
_entity_poly.entity_id
_entity_poly.type
_entity_poly.pdbx_seq_one_letter_code
_entity_poly.pdbx_strand_id
1 'polypeptide(L)' 'MLLPLMQEMGKTIFAISHDDHYFIHADRLLEMRNGQLSELTGEERDAAFA' A
#
# COMPACT_ATOMS: atom_id res chain seq x y z
N MET A 1 -4.45 8.46 12.21
CA MET A 1 -3.41 7.97 11.28
C MET A 1 -2.79 9.17 10.59
N LEU A 2 -1.46 9.27 10.50
CA LEU A 2 -0.75 10.42 9.90
C LEU A 2 -0.86 10.45 8.36
N LEU A 3 -1.01 9.26 7.73
CA LEU A 3 -0.99 9.14 6.27
C LEU A 3 -2.12 9.86 5.54
N PRO A 4 -3.41 9.74 5.96
CA PRO A 4 -4.50 10.49 5.32
C PRO A 4 -4.29 12.01 5.37
N LEU A 5 -3.78 12.53 6.49
CA LEU A 5 -3.51 13.96 6.64
C LEU A 5 -2.42 14.45 5.66
N MET A 6 -1.36 13.66 5.49
CA MET A 6 -0.29 14.00 4.54
C MET A 6 -0.77 13.91 3.08
N GLN A 7 -1.67 12.99 2.77
CA GLN A 7 -2.34 12.88 1.47
C GLN A 7 -3.22 14.11 1.20
N GLU A 8 -4.02 14.54 2.17
CA GLU A 8 -4.85 15.77 2.09
C GLU A 8 -4.00 17.03 1.86
N MET A 9 -2.77 17.06 2.38
CA MET A 9 -1.80 18.14 2.13
C MET A 9 -1.17 18.09 0.71
N GLY A 10 -1.59 17.16 -0.15
CA GLY A 10 -1.09 17.00 -1.52
C GLY A 10 0.32 16.39 -1.59
N LYS A 11 0.74 15.63 -0.57
CA LYS A 11 2.05 14.95 -0.56
C LYS A 11 1.93 13.56 -1.16
N THR A 12 2.87 13.20 -2.03
CA THR A 12 3.06 11.80 -2.46
C THR A 12 3.82 11.05 -1.37
N ILE A 13 3.27 9.92 -0.91
CA ILE A 13 3.83 9.13 0.18
C ILE A 13 4.16 7.73 -0.32
N PHE A 14 5.37 7.27 0.00
CA PHE A 14 5.77 5.88 -0.18
C PHE A 14 5.94 5.27 1.21
N ALA A 15 5.05 4.35 1.57
CA ALA A 15 5.14 3.57 2.80
C ALA A 15 5.69 2.17 2.46
N ILE A 16 6.81 1.79 3.04
CA ILE A 16 7.37 0.44 2.94
C ILE A 16 7.15 -0.23 4.29
N SER A 17 6.20 -1.16 4.34
CA SER A 17 5.82 -1.87 5.56
C SER A 17 5.30 -3.26 5.22
N HIS A 18 5.36 -4.15 6.22
CA HIS A 18 4.67 -5.45 6.19
C HIS A 18 3.37 -5.43 6.99
N ASP A 19 3.02 -4.29 7.59
CA ASP A 19 1.79 -4.09 8.36
C ASP A 19 0.63 -3.73 7.42
N ASP A 20 -0.36 -4.61 7.41
CA ASP A 20 -1.57 -4.63 6.60
C ASP A 20 -2.53 -3.48 6.91
N HIS A 21 -2.47 -2.87 8.11
CA HIS A 21 -3.27 -1.68 8.42
C HIS A 21 -2.97 -0.50 7.51
N TYR A 22 -1.75 -0.41 6.98
CA TYR A 22 -1.38 0.66 6.05
C TYR A 22 -1.96 0.46 4.65
N PHE A 23 -2.30 -0.78 4.28
CA PHE A 23 -2.79 -1.11 2.94
C PHE A 23 -4.18 -0.50 2.68
N ILE A 24 -4.98 -0.30 3.74
CA ILE A 24 -6.32 0.32 3.67
C ILE A 24 -6.24 1.76 3.16
N HIS A 25 -5.16 2.47 3.48
CA HIS A 25 -4.95 3.87 3.09
C HIS A 25 -4.18 4.03 1.78
N ALA A 26 -3.74 2.93 1.17
CA ALA A 26 -2.92 2.97 -0.02
C ALA A 26 -3.79 3.05 -1.29
N ASP A 27 -3.59 4.10 -2.09
CA ASP A 27 -4.16 4.18 -3.44
C ASP A 27 -3.65 3.02 -4.31
N ARG A 28 -2.37 2.65 -4.15
CA ARG A 28 -1.69 1.56 -4.87
C ARG A 28 -0.91 0.69 -3.90
N LEU A 29 -1.00 -0.62 -4.06
CA LEU A 29 -0.28 -1.59 -3.25
C LEU A 29 0.73 -2.32 -4.14
N LEU A 30 2.00 -2.34 -3.74
CA LEU A 30 3.08 -2.99 -4.48
C LEU A 30 3.67 -4.09 -3.61
N GLU A 31 3.72 -5.31 -4.14
CA GLU A 31 4.40 -6.44 -3.52
C GLU A 31 5.82 -6.57 -4.09
N MET A 32 6.80 -6.77 -3.21
CA MET A 32 8.16 -7.15 -3.60
C MET A 32 8.34 -8.64 -3.34
N ARG A 33 8.33 -9.45 -4.40
CA ARG A 33 8.47 -10.92 -4.31
C ARG A 33 9.56 -11.40 -5.27
N ASN A 34 10.45 -12.27 -4.78
CA ASN A 34 11.56 -12.83 -5.58
C ASN A 34 12.42 -11.78 -6.31
N GLY A 35 12.61 -10.59 -5.70
CA GLY A 35 13.38 -9.51 -6.32
C GLY A 35 12.62 -8.73 -7.40
N GLN A 36 11.33 -8.98 -7.58
CA GLN A 36 10.47 -8.27 -8.54
C GLN A 36 9.40 -7.50 -7.79
N LEU A 37 9.14 -6.28 -8.26
CA LEU A 37 8.08 -5.43 -7.75
C LEU A 37 6.86 -5.56 -8.68
N SER A 38 5.73 -5.99 -8.12
CA SER A 38 4.46 -6.14 -8.83
C SER A 38 3.36 -5.35 -8.12
N GLU A 39 2.51 -4.68 -8.89
CA GLU A 39 1.33 -4.00 -8.34
C GLU A 39 0.21 -5.01 -8.10
N LEU A 40 -0.34 -5.03 -6.90
CA LEU A 40 -1.46 -5.89 -6.54
C LEU A 40 -2.77 -5.20 -6.88
N THR A 41 -3.63 -5.88 -7.66
CA THR A 41 -4.93 -5.35 -8.09
C THR A 41 -6.06 -6.35 -7.84
N GLY A 42 -7.29 -5.88 -7.65
CA GLY A 42 -8.47 -6.74 -7.48
C GLY A 42 -8.27 -7.79 -6.37
N GLU A 43 -8.46 -9.07 -6.73
CA GLU A 43 -8.35 -10.21 -5.81
C GLU A 43 -6.95 -10.36 -5.19
N GLU A 44 -5.88 -9.96 -5.90
CA GLU A 44 -4.51 -10.03 -5.39
C GLU A 44 -4.30 -9.05 -4.23
N ARG A 45 -4.99 -7.90 -4.29
CA ARG A 45 -5.00 -6.91 -3.21
C ARG A 45 -5.79 -7.44 -2.02
N ASP A 46 -6.94 -8.06 -2.26
CA ASP A 46 -7.78 -8.64 -1.20
C ASP A 46 -7.05 -9.77 -0.45
N ALA A 47 -6.29 -10.59 -1.16
CA ALA A 47 -5.46 -11.65 -0.57
C ALA A 47 -4.33 -11.11 0.31
N ALA A 48 -3.88 -9.87 0.11
CA ALA A 48 -2.86 -9.24 0.95
C ALA A 48 -3.41 -8.71 2.29
N PHE A 49 -4.73 -8.67 2.46
CA PHE A 49 -5.41 -8.32 3.71
C PHE A 49 -5.79 -9.53 4.57
N ALA A 50 -5.47 -10.76 4.11
CA ALA A 50 -5.83 -12.02 4.76
C ALA A 50 -4.63 -12.67 5.46
#